data_AF-A0A8E2JSD2-F1
#
_entry.id   AF-A0A8E2JSD2-F1
#
_cell.length_a   1.000
_cell.length_b   1.000
_cell.length_c   1.000
_cell.angle_alpha   90.00
_cell.angle_beta   90.00
_cell.angle_gamma   90.00
#
_symmetry.space_group_name_H-M   'P 1'
#
loop_
_entity.id
_entity.type
_entity.pdbx_description
1 polymer ?
#
loop_
_entity_poly.entity_id
_entity_poly.type
_entity_poly.pdbx_seq_one_letter_code
_entity_poly.pdbx_strand_id
1 'polypeptide(L)'
;MASTPDSKPLRELLAKVLPKDVSFTFYHFSTPPTKSPALYSAPPHTKPERTYCESHFLAVSITPGSSNSAEAAEEFLIFAIEVLIYSTKHLTTIFVSKADSTGCISALGLSRSQSGSPLKAISGTFVSWLVKERQRPGKRLVVSLFARAQDQYLFPGSVENADKHVLDDRGLIKWWCRVLDSVVRDYAPEKESKSIAKRIADSASKNGSDNRHMGADVEVDMEKSEDITTAKGYLIIPGFDTHDMLRYIPPPPSPTSKPRWTVTHPLLRLAPHPAAPPRCLIPHFPDDPKSRFLDELDEELPDHVGGAQGGTPSRSNGYWKSVKTLDQFWDMMAYRQECCSGRCVGFIWVVVTPPHASIKEEAEDESQSQS
;
A
#
# COMPACT_ATOMS: atom_id res chain seq x y z
N MET A 1 -10.98 -11.78 -17.52
CA MET A 1 -11.28 -11.23 -16.18
C MET A 1 -12.10 -12.26 -15.45
N ALA A 2 -11.58 -12.89 -14.40
CA ALA A 2 -12.35 -13.84 -13.61
C ALA A 2 -13.23 -13.01 -12.65
N SER A 3 -14.49 -12.81 -13.00
CA SER A 3 -15.49 -12.24 -12.11
C SER A 3 -15.68 -13.19 -10.94
N THR A 4 -15.20 -12.83 -9.75
CA THR A 4 -15.67 -13.45 -8.52
C THR A 4 -17.17 -13.16 -8.38
N PRO A 5 -18.02 -14.17 -8.19
CA PRO A 5 -19.48 -14.05 -8.34
C PRO A 5 -20.20 -13.16 -7.31
N ASP A 6 -19.49 -12.56 -6.36
CA ASP A 6 -20.04 -11.78 -5.24
C ASP A 6 -19.59 -10.32 -5.17
N SER A 7 -18.83 -9.83 -6.16
CA SER A 7 -18.34 -8.45 -6.09
C SER A 7 -19.42 -7.44 -6.50
N LYS A 8 -19.84 -6.61 -5.55
CA LYS A 8 -20.79 -5.52 -5.80
C LYS A 8 -20.14 -4.48 -6.72
N PRO A 9 -20.86 -3.95 -7.71
CA PRO A 9 -20.30 -2.94 -8.61
C PRO A 9 -19.93 -1.69 -7.82
N LEU A 10 -18.83 -1.03 -8.23
CA LEU A 10 -18.29 0.16 -7.56
C LEU A 10 -19.36 1.25 -7.32
N ARG A 11 -20.27 1.44 -8.27
CA ARG A 11 -21.40 2.39 -8.17
C ARG A 11 -22.26 2.16 -6.92
N GLU A 12 -22.55 0.91 -6.58
CA GLU A 12 -23.42 0.57 -5.44
C GLU A 12 -22.69 0.72 -4.11
N LEU A 13 -21.37 0.51 -4.11
CA LEU A 13 -20.55 0.76 -2.94
C LEU A 13 -20.44 2.26 -2.67
N LEU A 14 -20.22 3.08 -3.71
CA LEU A 14 -20.16 4.54 -3.60
C LEU A 14 -21.51 5.13 -3.15
N ALA A 15 -22.63 4.69 -3.75
CA ALA A 15 -23.97 5.18 -3.40
C ALA A 15 -24.33 4.96 -1.91
N LYS A 16 -23.75 3.95 -1.25
CA LYS A 16 -24.00 3.66 0.18
C LYS A 16 -23.28 4.60 1.13
N VAL A 17 -22.16 5.18 0.71
CA VAL A 17 -21.28 5.97 1.59
C VAL A 17 -21.37 7.48 1.32
N LEU A 18 -21.99 7.87 0.21
CA LEU A 18 -22.13 9.26 -0.20
C LEU A 18 -23.40 9.91 0.38
N PRO A 19 -23.43 11.24 0.49
CA PRO A 19 -24.63 11.98 0.90
C PRO A 19 -25.85 11.61 0.06
N LYS A 20 -27.00 11.48 0.73
CA LYS A 20 -28.29 11.30 0.05
C LYS A 20 -28.67 12.57 -0.70
N ASP A 21 -29.46 12.40 -1.76
CA ASP A 21 -30.07 13.48 -2.55
C ASP A 21 -29.06 14.41 -3.26
N VAL A 22 -27.84 13.91 -3.48
CA VAL A 22 -26.78 14.60 -4.23
C VAL A 22 -26.36 13.70 -5.40
N SER A 23 -26.32 14.28 -6.60
CA SER A 23 -25.83 13.58 -7.78
C SER A 23 -24.30 13.69 -7.89
N PHE A 24 -23.66 12.54 -8.04
CA PHE A 24 -22.24 12.43 -8.35
C PHE A 24 -22.07 11.65 -9.65
N THR A 25 -21.22 12.14 -10.54
CA THR A 25 -20.82 11.42 -11.75
C THR A 25 -19.39 10.89 -11.57
N PHE A 26 -19.17 9.63 -11.95
CA PHE A 26 -17.91 8.93 -11.79
C PHE A 26 -17.38 8.49 -13.14
N TYR A 27 -16.16 8.91 -13.47
CA TYR A 27 -15.44 8.48 -14.67
C TYR A 27 -14.28 7.60 -14.24
N HIS A 28 -14.43 6.28 -14.40
CA HIS A 28 -13.38 5.31 -14.10
C HIS A 28 -12.72 4.84 -15.41
N PHE A 29 -11.46 5.19 -15.58
CA PHE A 29 -10.62 4.74 -16.68
C PHE A 29 -9.59 3.72 -16.16
N SER A 30 -9.33 2.68 -16.94
CA SER A 30 -8.27 1.73 -16.63
C SER A 30 -7.55 1.24 -17.88
N THR A 31 -6.27 0.92 -17.76
CA THR A 31 -5.50 0.26 -18.83
C THR A 31 -5.47 -1.26 -18.61
N PRO A 32 -5.28 -2.07 -19.66
CA PRO A 32 -4.90 -3.46 -19.45
C PRO A 32 -3.51 -3.56 -18.79
N PRO A 33 -3.19 -4.67 -18.10
CA PRO A 33 -1.84 -4.91 -17.58
C PRO A 33 -0.80 -4.97 -18.71
N THR A 34 0.22 -4.14 -18.61
CA THR A 34 1.35 -4.11 -19.55
C THR A 34 2.65 -4.38 -18.81
N LYS A 35 3.69 -4.89 -19.50
CA LYS A 35 4.98 -5.18 -18.86
C LYS A 35 5.61 -3.86 -18.39
N SER A 36 6.06 -3.83 -17.14
CA SER A 36 6.74 -2.67 -16.54
C SER A 36 8.10 -3.07 -15.96
N PRO A 37 8.95 -2.10 -15.58
CA PRO A 37 10.08 -2.37 -14.69
C PRO A 37 9.65 -3.04 -13.39
N ALA A 38 10.57 -3.77 -12.77
CA ALA A 38 10.33 -4.39 -11.47
C ALA A 38 10.28 -3.33 -10.36
N LEU A 39 9.37 -3.51 -9.39
CA LEU A 39 9.31 -2.62 -8.22
C LEU A 39 10.54 -2.75 -7.34
N TYR A 40 11.10 -3.96 -7.21
CA TYR A 40 12.28 -4.21 -6.39
C TYR A 40 13.49 -4.42 -7.29
N SER A 41 14.61 -3.79 -6.96
CA SER A 41 15.89 -4.06 -7.60
C SER A 41 16.28 -5.53 -7.42
N ALA A 42 16.79 -6.14 -8.48
CA ALA A 42 17.27 -7.52 -8.41
C ALA A 42 18.54 -7.62 -7.53
N PRO A 43 18.66 -8.68 -6.70
CA PRO A 43 19.92 -9.04 -6.08
C PRO A 43 21.06 -9.22 -7.10
N PRO A 44 22.34 -9.06 -6.70
CA PRO A 44 23.48 -9.32 -7.58
C PRO A 44 23.37 -10.69 -8.27
N HIS A 45 23.70 -10.72 -9.57
CA HIS A 45 23.67 -11.93 -10.41
C HIS A 45 22.30 -12.60 -10.61
N THR A 46 21.19 -11.92 -10.28
CA THR A 46 19.83 -12.42 -10.52
C THR A 46 19.10 -11.58 -11.57
N LYS A 47 17.97 -12.06 -12.10
CA LYS A 47 17.14 -11.29 -13.04
C LYS A 47 16.05 -10.53 -12.29
N PRO A 48 15.69 -9.31 -12.72
CA PRO A 48 14.52 -8.60 -12.18
C PRO A 48 13.24 -9.42 -12.29
N GLU A 49 12.38 -9.32 -11.27
CA GLU A 49 11.11 -10.02 -11.26
C GLU A 49 10.21 -9.50 -12.39
N ARG A 50 9.61 -10.42 -13.15
CA ARG A 50 8.65 -10.06 -14.20
C ARG A 50 7.45 -9.35 -13.57
N THR A 51 7.30 -8.07 -13.90
CA THR A 51 6.28 -7.20 -13.33
C THR A 51 5.38 -6.64 -14.42
N TYR A 52 4.10 -6.57 -14.12
CA TYR A 52 3.10 -5.92 -14.95
C TYR A 52 2.47 -4.77 -14.19
N CYS A 53 2.14 -3.69 -14.89
CA CYS A 53 1.44 -2.53 -14.34
C CYS A 53 0.18 -2.27 -15.14
N GLU A 54 -0.92 -1.98 -14.44
CA GLU A 54 -2.11 -1.34 -14.97
C GLU A 54 -2.39 -0.04 -14.19
N SER A 55 -2.93 0.96 -14.87
CA SER A 55 -3.36 2.22 -14.26
C SER A 55 -4.88 2.24 -14.09
N HIS A 56 -5.33 2.80 -12.98
CA HIS A 56 -6.72 3.08 -12.65
C HIS A 56 -6.84 4.56 -12.29
N PHE A 57 -7.67 5.30 -13.04
CA PHE A 57 -7.94 6.71 -12.79
C PHE A 57 -9.43 6.90 -12.54
N LEU A 58 -9.79 7.45 -11.39
CA LEU A 58 -11.17 7.80 -11.06
C LEU A 58 -11.29 9.31 -10.94
N ALA A 59 -12.02 9.92 -11.86
CA ALA A 59 -12.46 11.32 -11.74
C ALA A 59 -13.91 11.38 -11.24
N VAL A 60 -14.20 12.36 -10.40
CA VAL A 60 -15.51 12.58 -9.80
C VAL A 60 -15.94 14.00 -10.03
N SER A 61 -17.19 14.15 -10.43
CA SER A 61 -17.83 15.44 -10.67
C SER A 61 -19.19 15.50 -10.00
N ILE A 62 -19.69 16.74 -9.90
CA ILE A 62 -21.00 17.08 -9.36
C ILE A 62 -21.71 18.01 -10.34
N THR A 63 -23.04 18.05 -10.20
CA THR A 63 -23.88 19.02 -10.89
C THR A 63 -24.67 19.78 -9.82
N PRO A 64 -24.29 21.02 -9.47
CA PRO A 64 -24.99 21.83 -8.48
C PRO A 64 -26.46 22.03 -8.87
N GLY A 65 -27.36 21.98 -7.89
CA GLY A 65 -28.80 22.14 -8.12
C GLY A 65 -29.21 23.58 -8.40
N SER A 66 -29.88 23.79 -9.54
CA SER A 66 -30.67 24.96 -9.99
C SER A 66 -29.94 26.22 -10.49
N SER A 67 -29.80 26.31 -11.82
CA SER A 67 -30.43 27.42 -12.53
C SER A 67 -31.58 26.84 -13.35
N ASN A 68 -32.77 27.43 -13.25
CA ASN A 68 -33.95 27.09 -14.08
C ASN A 68 -33.79 27.58 -15.54
N SER A 69 -32.56 27.68 -16.03
CA SER A 69 -32.24 28.05 -17.40
C SER A 69 -31.92 26.78 -18.18
N ALA A 70 -32.44 26.68 -19.41
CA ALA A 70 -32.21 25.56 -20.33
C ALA A 70 -30.75 25.51 -20.88
N GLU A 71 -29.79 26.04 -20.13
CA GLU A 71 -28.36 25.92 -20.40
C GLU A 71 -27.87 24.64 -19.73
N ALA A 72 -27.05 23.85 -20.43
CA ALA A 72 -26.56 22.57 -19.94
C ALA A 72 -25.99 22.72 -18.53
N ALA A 73 -26.54 21.95 -17.58
CA ALA A 73 -26.13 22.02 -16.19
C ALA A 73 -24.62 21.81 -16.09
N GLU A 74 -23.91 22.83 -15.59
CA GLU A 74 -22.45 22.85 -15.59
C GLU A 74 -21.91 21.78 -14.64
N GLU A 75 -21.09 20.88 -15.18
CA GLU A 75 -20.49 19.79 -14.43
C GLU A 75 -19.13 20.22 -13.88
N PHE A 76 -18.96 20.12 -12.57
CA PHE A 76 -17.71 20.49 -11.90
C PHE A 76 -16.97 19.24 -11.48
N LEU A 77 -15.75 19.04 -11.99
CA LEU A 77 -14.81 18.07 -11.43
C LEU A 77 -14.44 18.50 -10.01
N ILE A 78 -14.59 17.60 -9.05
CA ILE A 78 -14.33 17.86 -7.62
C ILE A 78 -13.13 17.10 -7.08
N PHE A 79 -12.81 15.96 -7.69
CA PHE A 79 -11.81 15.04 -7.17
C PHE A 79 -11.30 14.11 -8.27
N ALA A 80 -10.02 13.75 -8.18
CA ALA A 80 -9.47 12.66 -8.96
C ALA A 80 -8.45 11.87 -8.15
N ILE A 81 -8.36 10.57 -8.43
CA ILE A 81 -7.38 9.66 -7.82
C ILE A 81 -6.80 8.72 -8.88
N GLU A 82 -5.47 8.63 -8.93
CA GLU A 82 -4.70 7.70 -9.76
C GLU A 82 -4.14 6.59 -8.87
N VAL A 83 -4.36 5.35 -9.29
CA VAL A 83 -3.88 4.14 -8.63
C VAL A 83 -3.17 3.26 -9.65
N LEU A 84 -1.93 2.88 -9.37
CA LEU A 84 -1.15 1.95 -10.18
C LEU A 84 -1.17 0.58 -9.53
N ILE A 85 -1.50 -0.47 -10.28
CA ILE A 85 -1.57 -1.83 -9.76
C ILE A 85 -0.47 -2.65 -10.42
N TYR A 86 0.51 -3.03 -9.60
CA TYR A 86 1.61 -3.88 -10.01
C TYR A 86 1.32 -5.33 -9.65
N SER A 87 1.54 -6.23 -10.60
CA SER A 87 1.37 -7.67 -10.41
C SER A 87 2.65 -8.41 -10.72
N THR A 88 3.11 -9.21 -9.76
CA THR A 88 4.23 -10.15 -9.91
C THR A 88 3.76 -11.59 -9.67
N LYS A 89 4.68 -12.57 -9.61
CA LYS A 89 4.34 -13.98 -9.34
C LYS A 89 3.78 -14.17 -7.92
N HIS A 90 4.21 -13.34 -6.97
CA HIS A 90 3.95 -13.53 -5.53
C HIS A 90 3.18 -12.37 -4.87
N LEU A 91 3.22 -11.17 -5.43
CA LEU A 91 2.65 -9.97 -4.80
C LEU A 91 1.77 -9.19 -5.78
N THR A 92 0.64 -8.70 -5.30
CA THR A 92 -0.10 -7.60 -5.92
C THR A 92 0.14 -6.33 -5.11
N THR A 93 0.58 -5.24 -5.75
CA THR A 93 0.81 -3.95 -5.11
C THR A 93 -0.13 -2.92 -5.70
N ILE A 94 -1.00 -2.35 -4.87
CA ILE A 94 -1.87 -1.22 -5.21
C ILE A 94 -1.20 0.05 -4.69
N PHE A 95 -0.65 0.85 -5.59
CA PHE A 95 0.03 2.10 -5.26
C PHE A 95 -0.88 3.29 -5.55
N VAL A 96 -1.25 4.07 -4.54
CA VAL A 96 -1.95 5.34 -4.75
C VAL A 96 -0.91 6.37 -5.19
N SER A 97 -0.93 6.71 -6.48
CA SER A 97 0.05 7.58 -7.13
C SER A 97 -0.28 9.05 -6.91
N LYS A 98 -1.53 9.44 -7.16
CA LYS A 98 -1.99 10.83 -7.06
C LYS A 98 -3.39 10.88 -6.50
N ALA A 99 -3.69 11.90 -5.71
CA ALA A 99 -5.06 12.26 -5.35
C ALA A 99 -5.12 13.78 -5.18
N ASP A 100 -6.12 14.41 -5.78
CA ASP A 100 -6.27 15.86 -5.71
C ASP A 100 -7.75 16.24 -5.76
N SER A 101 -8.05 17.45 -5.31
CA SER A 101 -9.39 18.03 -5.35
C SER A 101 -9.34 19.45 -5.91
N THR A 102 -10.48 19.95 -6.38
CA THR A 102 -10.58 21.29 -6.97
C THR A 102 -11.11 22.36 -6.00
N GLY A 103 -11.65 21.95 -4.86
CA GLY A 103 -12.40 22.83 -3.95
C GLY A 103 -13.87 23.05 -4.35
N CYS A 104 -14.27 22.71 -5.57
CA CYS A 104 -15.63 22.96 -6.08
C CYS A 104 -16.73 22.15 -5.38
N ILE A 105 -16.39 21.23 -4.48
CA ILE A 105 -17.36 20.50 -3.66
C ILE A 105 -18.18 21.44 -2.75
N SER A 106 -17.67 22.64 -2.47
CA SER A 106 -18.39 23.69 -1.72
C SER A 106 -19.70 24.10 -2.40
N ALA A 107 -19.78 24.01 -3.73
CA ALA A 107 -20.96 24.34 -4.52
C ALA A 107 -22.20 23.51 -4.19
N LEU A 108 -22.04 22.34 -3.53
CA LEU A 108 -23.16 21.52 -3.07
C LEU A 108 -23.84 22.06 -1.81
N GLY A 109 -23.23 23.00 -1.08
CA GLY A 109 -23.83 23.55 0.14
C GLY A 109 -24.17 22.51 1.22
N LEU A 110 -23.42 21.41 1.31
CA LEU A 110 -23.72 20.28 2.18
C LEU A 110 -23.84 20.73 3.66
N SER A 111 -24.94 20.35 4.31
CA SER A 111 -25.17 20.66 5.74
C SER A 111 -24.10 20.01 6.63
N ARG A 112 -23.80 20.59 7.80
CA ARG A 112 -22.84 20.01 8.79
C ARG A 112 -23.12 18.54 9.14
N SER A 113 -24.38 18.11 9.06
CA SER A 113 -24.79 16.72 9.31
C SER A 113 -24.41 15.74 8.17
N GLN A 114 -24.26 16.27 6.95
CA GLN A 114 -23.84 15.57 5.73
C GLN A 114 -22.37 15.86 5.38
N SER A 115 -21.69 16.75 6.10
CA SER A 115 -20.29 17.17 5.85
C SER A 115 -19.22 16.15 6.24
N GLY A 116 -19.57 14.87 6.44
CA GLY A 116 -18.54 13.84 6.48
C GLY A 116 -17.73 13.91 5.19
N SER A 117 -16.38 13.86 5.24
CA SER A 117 -15.53 14.10 4.07
C SER A 117 -15.87 13.15 2.90
N PRO A 118 -16.58 13.61 1.85
CA PRO A 118 -17.01 12.74 0.75
C PRO A 118 -15.80 12.21 -0.01
N LEU A 119 -14.77 13.03 -0.15
CA LEU A 119 -13.50 12.66 -0.77
C LEU A 119 -12.82 11.49 -0.03
N LYS A 120 -12.89 11.48 1.31
CA LYS A 120 -12.40 10.36 2.14
C LYS A 120 -13.20 9.09 1.86
N ALA A 121 -14.53 9.20 1.78
CA ALA A 121 -15.42 8.07 1.52
C ALA A 121 -15.21 7.49 0.12
N ILE A 122 -15.08 8.35 -0.91
CA ILE A 122 -14.77 7.97 -2.29
C ILE A 122 -13.42 7.25 -2.34
N SER A 123 -12.38 7.86 -1.78
CA SER A 123 -11.03 7.30 -1.78
C SER A 123 -10.97 5.93 -1.10
N GLY A 124 -11.54 5.80 0.10
CA GLY A 124 -11.55 4.54 0.86
C GLY A 124 -12.35 3.45 0.16
N THR A 125 -13.48 3.82 -0.46
CA THR A 125 -14.34 2.88 -1.20
C THR A 125 -13.68 2.41 -2.48
N PHE A 126 -13.07 3.32 -3.24
CA PHE A 126 -12.37 2.98 -4.48
C PHE A 126 -11.19 2.05 -4.22
N VAL A 127 -10.35 2.38 -3.22
CA VAL A 127 -9.22 1.53 -2.84
C VAL A 127 -9.69 0.18 -2.28
N SER A 128 -10.71 0.14 -1.40
CA SER A 128 -11.29 -1.12 -0.90
C SER A 128 -11.83 -2.00 -2.04
N TRP A 129 -12.50 -1.39 -3.02
CA TRP A 129 -13.00 -2.09 -4.19
C TRP A 129 -11.86 -2.66 -5.05
N LEU A 130 -10.80 -1.87 -5.34
CA LEU A 130 -9.63 -2.36 -6.06
C LEU A 130 -8.93 -3.51 -5.32
N VAL A 131 -8.81 -3.44 -3.99
CA VAL A 131 -8.26 -4.53 -3.17
C VAL A 131 -9.07 -5.80 -3.38
N LYS A 132 -10.40 -5.74 -3.33
CA LYS A 132 -11.28 -6.91 -3.52
C LYS A 132 -11.20 -7.46 -4.94
N GLU A 133 -11.24 -6.59 -5.95
CA GLU A 133 -11.18 -6.98 -7.37
C GLU A 133 -9.83 -7.55 -7.81
N ARG A 134 -8.73 -7.15 -7.15
CA ARG A 134 -7.37 -7.55 -7.52
C ARG A 134 -6.72 -8.52 -6.53
N GLN A 135 -7.46 -8.93 -5.51
CA GLN A 135 -7.02 -10.00 -4.61
C GLN A 135 -6.96 -11.31 -5.39
N ARG A 136 -5.75 -11.84 -5.58
CA ARG A 136 -5.53 -13.14 -6.22
C ARG A 136 -5.56 -14.25 -5.15
N PRO A 137 -6.17 -15.41 -5.43
CA PRO A 137 -6.18 -16.54 -4.50
C PRO A 137 -4.76 -16.91 -4.03
N GLY A 138 -4.56 -17.02 -2.72
CA GLY A 138 -3.27 -17.39 -2.10
C GLY A 138 -2.11 -16.42 -2.30
N LYS A 139 -2.33 -15.25 -2.92
CA LYS A 139 -1.29 -14.23 -3.12
C LYS A 139 -1.48 -13.04 -2.20
N ARG A 140 -0.40 -12.56 -1.61
CA ARG A 140 -0.45 -11.36 -0.78
C ARG A 140 -0.79 -10.14 -1.63
N LEU A 141 -1.51 -9.20 -1.03
CA LEU A 141 -1.75 -7.89 -1.60
C LEU A 141 -1.25 -6.81 -0.63
N VAL A 142 -0.64 -5.76 -1.15
CA VAL A 142 -0.27 -4.58 -0.38
C VAL A 142 -0.84 -3.32 -1.03
N VAL A 143 -1.54 -2.51 -0.25
CA VAL A 143 -1.79 -1.11 -0.61
C VAL A 143 -0.62 -0.28 -0.10
N SER A 144 -0.03 0.56 -0.93
CA SER A 144 1.12 1.40 -0.59
C SER A 144 0.87 2.84 -1.04
N LEU A 145 1.28 3.82 -0.25
CA LEU A 145 1.32 5.23 -0.66
C LEU A 145 2.32 6.01 0.18
N PHE A 146 2.67 7.22 -0.27
CA PHE A 146 3.30 8.22 0.57
C PHE A 146 2.38 9.44 0.69
N ALA A 147 2.33 10.04 1.88
CA ALA A 147 1.52 11.20 2.18
C ALA A 147 2.43 12.41 2.41
N ARG A 148 2.36 13.37 1.50
CA ARG A 148 3.06 14.66 1.54
C ARG A 148 2.12 15.73 1.00
N ALA A 149 2.06 16.88 1.63
CA ALA A 149 1.29 18.00 1.12
C ALA A 149 1.99 18.63 -0.09
N GLN A 150 1.20 18.92 -1.12
CA GLN A 150 1.55 19.82 -2.22
C GLN A 150 0.30 20.59 -2.60
N ASP A 151 0.49 21.78 -3.16
CA ASP A 151 -0.60 22.70 -3.52
C ASP A 151 -1.54 22.10 -4.59
N GLN A 152 -0.98 21.33 -5.51
CA GLN A 152 -1.71 20.67 -6.60
C GLN A 152 -0.92 19.49 -7.18
N TYR A 153 -1.64 18.42 -7.52
CA TYR A 153 -1.10 17.22 -8.16
C TYR A 153 -1.76 16.97 -9.53
N LEU A 154 -3.07 17.15 -9.64
CA LEU A 154 -3.86 16.79 -10.83
C LEU A 154 -4.61 17.97 -11.44
N PHE A 155 -4.90 19.02 -10.66
CA PHE A 155 -5.70 20.16 -11.12
C PHE A 155 -4.88 21.46 -11.07
N PRO A 156 -4.16 21.81 -12.14
CA PRO A 156 -3.44 23.09 -12.23
C PRO A 156 -4.37 24.28 -12.01
N GLY A 157 -3.94 25.24 -11.19
CA GLY A 157 -4.70 26.45 -10.86
C GLY A 157 -5.73 26.25 -9.74
N SER A 158 -6.00 25.01 -9.31
CA SER A 158 -7.00 24.75 -8.26
C SER A 158 -6.61 25.31 -6.89
N VAL A 159 -5.32 25.56 -6.64
CA VAL A 159 -4.84 26.21 -5.41
C VAL A 159 -5.35 27.65 -5.27
N GLU A 160 -5.70 28.31 -6.39
CA GLU A 160 -6.23 29.68 -6.39
C GLU A 160 -7.70 29.73 -5.94
N ASN A 161 -8.38 28.58 -5.91
CA ASN A 161 -9.73 28.49 -5.37
C ASN A 161 -9.68 28.56 -3.83
N ALA A 162 -10.23 29.63 -3.25
CA ALA A 162 -10.28 29.83 -1.80
C ALA A 162 -11.05 28.73 -1.04
N ASP A 163 -11.95 28.01 -1.71
CA ASP A 163 -12.68 26.88 -1.14
C ASP A 163 -11.86 25.57 -1.14
N LYS A 164 -10.72 25.52 -1.83
CA LYS A 164 -9.82 24.37 -1.80
C LYS A 164 -9.05 24.36 -0.48
N HIS A 165 -9.47 23.47 0.42
CA HIS A 165 -8.75 23.23 1.66
C HIS A 165 -7.61 22.21 1.48
N VAL A 166 -6.38 22.70 1.38
CA VAL A 166 -5.17 21.85 1.35
C VAL A 166 -4.75 21.49 2.78
N LEU A 167 -4.59 20.19 3.05
CA LEU A 167 -4.06 19.71 4.33
C LEU A 167 -2.55 19.92 4.38
N ASP A 168 -2.02 20.22 5.57
CA ASP A 168 -0.59 20.15 5.84
C ASP A 168 -0.10 18.69 5.85
N ASP A 169 1.22 18.48 5.83
CA ASP A 169 1.82 17.14 5.81
C ASP A 169 1.24 16.23 6.91
N ARG A 170 1.18 16.77 8.14
CA ARG A 170 0.69 16.04 9.32
C ARG A 170 -0.79 15.65 9.19
N GLY A 171 -1.62 16.60 8.76
CA GLY A 171 -3.04 16.39 8.50
C GLY A 171 -3.28 15.37 7.41
N LEU A 172 -2.50 15.40 6.33
CA LEU A 172 -2.62 14.49 5.19
C LEU A 172 -2.20 13.06 5.56
N ILE A 173 -1.13 12.87 6.33
CA ILE A 173 -0.72 11.55 6.85
C ILE A 173 -1.85 10.93 7.67
N LYS A 174 -2.43 11.71 8.59
CA LYS A 174 -3.55 11.27 9.43
C LYS A 174 -4.81 10.99 8.60
N TRP A 175 -5.07 11.79 7.57
CA TRP A 175 -6.19 11.61 6.66
C TRP A 175 -6.08 10.28 5.90
N TRP A 176 -4.93 9.97 5.31
CA TRP A 176 -4.72 8.70 4.59
C TRP A 176 -4.77 7.48 5.51
N CYS A 177 -4.23 7.57 6.73
CA CYS A 177 -4.38 6.49 7.71
C CYS A 177 -5.87 6.20 8.03
N ARG A 178 -6.70 7.25 8.11
CA ARG A 178 -8.16 7.10 8.30
C ARG A 178 -8.88 6.58 7.05
N VAL A 179 -8.45 6.95 5.85
CA VAL A 179 -8.98 6.41 4.58
C VAL A 179 -8.75 4.92 4.51
N LEU A 180 -7.53 4.47 4.81
CA LEU A 180 -7.14 3.07 4.70
C LEU A 180 -7.57 2.22 5.91
N ASP A 181 -8.01 2.83 7.01
CA ASP A 181 -8.50 2.10 8.18
C ASP A 181 -9.73 1.24 7.86
N SER A 182 -10.61 1.71 6.95
CA SER A 182 -11.74 0.90 6.48
C SER A 182 -11.26 -0.36 5.77
N VAL A 183 -10.25 -0.24 4.91
CA VAL A 183 -9.63 -1.38 4.22
C VAL A 183 -9.02 -2.36 5.21
N VAL A 184 -8.34 -1.88 6.25
CA VAL A 184 -7.78 -2.76 7.29
C VAL A 184 -8.91 -3.49 8.02
N ARG A 185 -9.97 -2.79 8.41
CA ARG A 185 -11.08 -3.34 9.21
C ARG A 185 -12.00 -4.28 8.46
N ASP A 186 -12.01 -4.24 7.13
CA ASP A 186 -12.71 -5.21 6.28
C ASP A 186 -12.18 -6.65 6.44
N TYR A 187 -10.98 -6.83 7.02
CA TYR A 187 -10.35 -8.13 7.24
C TYR A 187 -10.08 -8.43 8.71
N ALA A 188 -9.83 -9.70 9.03
CA ALA A 188 -9.49 -10.13 10.38
C ALA A 188 -8.12 -9.59 10.84
N PRO A 189 -7.90 -9.41 12.15
CA PRO A 189 -6.58 -9.06 12.68
C PRO A 189 -5.58 -10.21 12.46
N GLU A 190 -4.33 -9.88 12.15
CA GLU A 190 -3.24 -10.87 12.11
C GLU A 190 -3.07 -11.52 13.50
N LYS A 191 -2.90 -12.86 13.53
CA LYS A 191 -2.42 -13.56 14.72
C LYS A 191 -0.93 -13.23 14.89
N GLU A 192 -0.45 -13.02 16.12
CA GLU A 192 0.97 -12.80 16.34
C GLU A 192 1.78 -14.01 15.85
N SER A 193 2.56 -13.81 14.79
CA SER A 193 3.59 -14.78 14.44
C SER A 193 4.68 -14.66 15.50
N LYS A 194 4.96 -15.75 16.23
CA LYS A 194 6.15 -15.86 17.08
C LYS A 194 7.35 -15.30 16.29
N SER A 195 8.13 -14.42 16.91
CA SER A 195 9.30 -13.81 16.26
C SER A 195 10.17 -14.89 15.60
N ILE A 196 10.83 -14.54 14.48
CA ILE A 196 11.76 -15.45 13.79
C ILE A 196 12.80 -16.01 14.78
N ALA A 197 13.28 -15.17 15.71
CA ALA A 197 14.16 -15.57 16.80
C ALA A 197 13.56 -16.66 17.70
N LYS A 198 12.26 -16.58 18.02
CA LYS A 198 11.56 -17.59 18.83
C LYS A 198 11.27 -18.87 18.05
N ARG A 199 11.04 -18.79 16.73
CA ARG A 199 10.95 -19.98 15.85
C ARG A 199 12.29 -20.72 15.75
N ILE A 200 13.39 -19.99 15.67
CA ILE A 200 14.75 -20.56 15.67
C ILE A 200 15.05 -21.21 17.04
N ALA A 201 14.71 -20.55 18.15
CA ALA A 201 14.84 -21.12 19.49
C ALA A 201 13.98 -22.38 19.69
N ASP A 202 12.73 -22.38 19.21
CA ASP A 202 11.83 -23.55 19.28
C ASP A 202 12.40 -24.71 18.42
N SER A 203 13.02 -24.44 17.27
CA SER A 203 13.69 -25.45 16.44
C SER A 203 15.00 -26.00 17.04
N ALA A 204 15.73 -25.18 17.80
CA ALA A 204 16.94 -25.61 18.51
C ALA A 204 16.61 -26.48 19.73
N SER A 205 15.49 -26.25 20.41
CA SER A 205 15.07 -27.08 21.57
C SER A 205 14.51 -28.45 21.19
N LYS A 206 14.12 -28.67 19.92
CA LYS A 206 13.60 -29.96 19.44
C LYS A 206 14.67 -30.98 19.06
N ASN A 207 15.94 -30.58 18.97
CA ASN A 207 17.05 -31.48 18.62
C ASN A 207 17.78 -32.08 19.84
N GLY A 208 17.17 -32.05 21.03
CA GLY A 208 17.78 -32.58 22.24
C GLY A 208 16.78 -33.15 23.25
N SER A 209 16.18 -34.30 22.96
CA SER A 209 15.97 -35.39 23.94
C SER A 209 15.23 -36.55 23.29
N ASP A 210 15.75 -37.74 23.55
CA ASP A 210 15.25 -39.01 23.04
C ASP A 210 14.37 -39.71 24.09
N ASN A 211 13.36 -40.44 23.59
CA ASN A 211 12.60 -41.55 24.20
C ASN A 211 11.38 -41.36 25.14
N ARG A 212 10.21 -41.78 24.58
CA ARG A 212 9.11 -42.64 25.10
C ARG A 212 8.47 -42.32 26.46
N HIS A 213 7.15 -42.07 26.43
CA HIS A 213 6.11 -42.85 27.14
C HIS A 213 4.71 -42.62 26.52
N MET A 214 3.91 -43.69 26.49
CA MET A 214 2.52 -43.76 26.03
C MET A 214 1.54 -43.21 27.08
N GLY A 215 0.45 -42.57 26.64
CA GLY A 215 -0.82 -42.57 27.37
C GLY A 215 -1.57 -41.24 27.48
N ALA A 216 -2.81 -41.25 26.96
CA ALA A 216 -4.01 -40.52 27.38
C ALA A 216 -4.20 -39.04 26.96
N ASP A 217 -5.10 -38.88 25.99
CA ASP A 217 -6.26 -37.97 26.01
C ASP A 217 -6.02 -36.52 26.44
N VAL A 218 -5.72 -35.67 25.45
CA VAL A 218 -6.25 -34.31 25.42
C VAL A 218 -6.79 -34.07 24.02
N GLU A 219 -8.10 -34.27 23.86
CA GLU A 219 -8.87 -33.65 22.78
C GLU A 219 -8.68 -32.13 22.91
N VAL A 220 -7.81 -31.56 22.07
CA VAL A 220 -7.77 -30.12 21.83
C VAL A 220 -8.45 -29.92 20.49
N ASP A 221 -9.61 -29.27 20.52
CA ASP A 221 -10.31 -28.68 19.38
C ASP A 221 -9.32 -28.09 18.36
N MET A 222 -8.95 -28.91 17.38
CA MET A 222 -8.09 -28.58 16.25
C MET A 222 -8.93 -28.51 14.97
N GLU A 223 -10.13 -27.95 15.05
CA GLU A 223 -10.99 -27.79 13.88
C GLU A 223 -11.48 -26.34 13.73
N LYS A 224 -11.27 -25.79 12.52
CA LYS A 224 -11.75 -24.52 11.95
C LYS A 224 -11.01 -23.22 12.31
N SER A 225 -9.74 -23.04 11.91
CA SER A 225 -9.18 -21.67 11.84
C SER A 225 -8.23 -21.36 10.67
N GLU A 226 -8.32 -22.09 9.55
CA GLU A 226 -7.33 -21.98 8.46
C GLU A 226 -7.71 -21.06 7.29
N ASP A 227 -8.96 -20.58 7.18
CA ASP A 227 -9.44 -19.90 5.94
C ASP A 227 -9.79 -18.40 6.07
N ILE A 228 -9.14 -17.64 6.97
CA ILE A 228 -9.48 -16.22 7.15
C ILE A 228 -8.36 -15.30 6.63
N THR A 229 -8.69 -14.47 5.65
CA THR A 229 -7.83 -13.37 5.18
C THR A 229 -7.68 -12.31 6.27
N THR A 230 -6.45 -11.90 6.52
CA THR A 230 -6.10 -10.92 7.55
C THR A 230 -5.54 -9.63 6.93
N ALA A 231 -5.63 -8.52 7.66
CA ALA A 231 -4.96 -7.28 7.26
C ALA A 231 -4.37 -6.50 8.43
N LYS A 232 -3.23 -5.86 8.16
CA LYS A 232 -2.51 -4.99 9.10
C LYS A 232 -1.97 -3.74 8.40
N GLY A 233 -2.15 -2.59 9.04
CA GLY A 233 -1.63 -1.29 8.61
C GLY A 233 -0.26 -0.97 9.21
N TYR A 234 0.56 -0.24 8.45
CA TYR A 234 1.94 0.11 8.76
C TYR A 234 2.18 1.58 8.40
N LEU A 235 2.92 2.30 9.23
CA LEU A 235 3.29 3.70 9.02
C LEU A 235 4.75 3.91 9.43
N ILE A 236 5.49 4.63 8.60
CA ILE A 236 6.75 5.28 8.97
C ILE A 236 6.69 6.76 8.61
N ILE A 237 7.13 7.62 9.52
CA ILE A 237 7.40 9.03 9.27
C ILE A 237 8.89 9.23 9.62
N PRO A 238 9.79 9.38 8.62
CA PRO A 238 11.21 9.54 8.91
C PRO A 238 11.48 10.73 9.84
N GLY A 239 12.34 10.53 10.83
CA GLY A 239 12.68 11.55 11.83
C GLY A 239 11.71 11.63 13.02
N PHE A 240 10.63 10.85 13.03
CA PHE A 240 9.72 10.77 14.18
C PHE A 240 10.05 9.55 15.02
N ASP A 241 9.93 9.69 16.34
CA ASP A 241 10.00 8.55 17.24
C ASP A 241 8.70 7.72 17.22
N THR A 242 8.74 6.54 17.85
CA THR A 242 7.59 5.63 17.95
C THR A 242 6.37 6.30 18.61
N HIS A 243 6.57 7.07 19.67
CA HIS A 243 5.48 7.67 20.43
C HIS A 243 4.74 8.75 19.62
N ASP A 244 5.49 9.57 18.90
CA ASP A 244 4.93 10.61 18.03
C ASP A 244 4.22 10.01 16.82
N MET A 245 4.78 8.96 16.19
CA MET A 245 4.13 8.27 15.07
C MET A 245 2.79 7.63 15.46
N LEU A 246 2.64 7.12 16.68
CA LEU A 246 1.40 6.50 17.15
C LEU A 246 0.20 7.47 17.15
N ARG A 247 0.45 8.80 17.14
CA ARG A 247 -0.59 9.83 17.10
C ARG A 247 -1.27 9.99 15.74
N TYR A 248 -0.68 9.40 14.69
CA TYR A 248 -1.15 9.50 13.30
C TYR A 248 -2.00 8.30 12.88
N ILE A 249 -1.82 7.14 13.50
CA ILE A 249 -2.60 5.94 13.21
C ILE A 249 -3.97 5.97 13.91
N PRO A 250 -5.00 5.29 13.36
CA PRO A 250 -6.30 5.18 14.00
C PRO A 250 -6.19 4.40 15.32
N PRO A 251 -6.83 4.86 16.41
CA PRO A 251 -6.80 4.15 17.67
C PRO A 251 -7.56 2.81 17.59
N PRO A 252 -7.20 1.84 18.44
CA PRO A 252 -7.96 0.61 18.57
C PRO A 252 -9.38 0.91 19.07
N PRO A 253 -10.40 0.15 18.64
CA PRO A 253 -11.79 0.38 19.05
C PRO A 253 -12.02 0.12 20.54
N SER A 254 -11.23 -0.75 21.16
CA SER A 254 -11.21 -0.96 22.61
C SER A 254 -9.78 -1.18 23.12
N PRO A 255 -9.50 -0.90 24.41
CA PRO A 255 -8.18 -1.14 25.01
C PRO A 255 -7.72 -2.61 24.95
N THR A 256 -8.68 -3.54 24.89
CA THR A 256 -8.43 -4.99 24.85
C THR A 256 -8.27 -5.52 23.42
N SER A 257 -8.63 -4.73 22.41
CA SER A 257 -8.52 -5.13 21.01
C SER A 257 -7.09 -5.06 20.51
N LYS A 258 -6.70 -6.04 19.68
CA LYS A 258 -5.36 -6.09 19.10
C LYS A 258 -5.12 -4.87 18.19
N PRO A 259 -3.92 -4.27 18.21
CA PRO A 259 -3.60 -3.15 17.35
C PRO A 259 -3.66 -3.57 15.88
N ARG A 260 -4.48 -2.84 15.10
CA ARG A 260 -4.64 -3.05 13.66
C ARG A 260 -3.56 -2.34 12.83
N TRP A 261 -2.86 -1.40 13.47
CA TRP A 261 -1.84 -0.54 12.91
C TRP A 261 -0.55 -0.64 13.73
N THR A 262 0.59 -0.47 13.07
CA THR A 262 1.91 -0.44 13.73
C THR A 262 2.80 0.62 13.10
N VAL A 263 3.69 1.20 13.89
CA VAL A 263 4.61 2.27 13.45
C VAL A 263 5.97 1.69 13.06
N THR A 264 5.95 0.85 12.03
CA THR A 264 7.14 0.24 11.40
C THR A 264 6.80 -0.06 9.93
N HIS A 265 7.73 -0.61 9.16
CA HIS A 265 7.51 -0.98 7.77
C HIS A 265 7.40 -2.50 7.57
N PRO A 266 6.65 -2.98 6.56
CA PRO A 266 6.56 -4.40 6.23
C PRO A 266 7.59 -4.86 5.18
N LEU A 267 8.59 -4.04 4.82
CA LEU A 267 9.48 -4.28 3.66
C LEU A 267 10.08 -5.69 3.59
N LEU A 268 10.67 -6.20 4.69
CA LEU A 268 11.24 -7.56 4.73
C LEU A 268 10.19 -8.66 4.50
N ARG A 269 8.92 -8.41 4.83
CA ARG A 269 7.84 -9.35 4.52
C ARG A 269 7.50 -9.31 3.04
N LEU A 270 7.56 -8.15 2.40
CA LEU A 270 7.08 -7.91 1.03
C LEU A 270 8.15 -8.17 -0.05
N ALA A 271 9.42 -7.93 0.27
CA ALA A 271 10.51 -8.07 -0.67
C ALA A 271 10.65 -9.54 -1.13
N PRO A 272 10.88 -9.79 -2.44
CA PRO A 272 11.07 -11.16 -2.95
C PRO A 272 12.25 -11.90 -2.31
N HIS A 273 13.30 -11.15 -1.91
CA HIS A 273 14.52 -11.70 -1.32
C HIS A 273 14.86 -10.95 -0.02
N PRO A 274 14.30 -11.35 1.14
CA PRO A 274 14.50 -10.63 2.41
C PRO A 274 15.93 -10.57 2.93
N ALA A 275 16.80 -11.49 2.48
CA ALA A 275 18.23 -11.52 2.82
C ALA A 275 19.11 -10.73 1.84
N ALA A 276 18.52 -10.10 0.82
CA ALA A 276 19.26 -9.31 -0.16
C ALA A 276 19.71 -7.95 0.40
N PRO A 277 20.64 -7.26 -0.27
CA PRO A 277 21.08 -5.92 0.13
C PRO A 277 19.91 -4.92 0.21
N PRO A 278 20.01 -3.85 1.04
CA PRO A 278 18.90 -2.91 1.28
C PRO A 278 18.21 -2.35 0.03
N ARG A 279 18.96 -2.08 -1.05
CA ARG A 279 18.41 -1.61 -2.33
C ARG A 279 17.37 -2.54 -2.96
N CYS A 280 17.42 -3.84 -2.64
CA CYS A 280 16.51 -4.86 -3.16
C CYS A 280 15.25 -5.00 -2.30
N LEU A 281 15.17 -4.29 -1.16
CA LEU A 281 14.13 -4.45 -0.15
C LEU A 281 13.10 -3.31 -0.18
N ILE A 282 13.38 -2.22 -0.90
CA ILE A 282 12.54 -1.02 -0.95
C ILE A 282 11.93 -0.92 -2.36
N PRO A 283 10.60 -0.79 -2.49
CA PRO A 283 9.96 -0.68 -3.79
C PRO A 283 10.19 0.72 -4.41
N HIS A 284 10.49 0.75 -5.71
CA HIS A 284 10.64 1.94 -6.53
C HIS A 284 9.30 2.28 -7.21
N PHE A 285 8.66 3.33 -6.70
CA PHE A 285 7.44 3.91 -7.27
C PHE A 285 7.73 5.25 -7.97
N PRO A 286 6.90 5.65 -8.95
CA PRO A 286 7.02 6.96 -9.61
C PRO A 286 6.78 8.10 -8.61
N ASP A 287 7.52 9.20 -8.81
CA ASP A 287 7.42 10.46 -8.05
C ASP A 287 7.53 10.32 -6.52
N ASP A 288 8.09 9.22 -6.04
CA ASP A 288 8.16 8.90 -4.62
C ASP A 288 9.48 9.40 -3.99
N PRO A 289 9.43 10.13 -2.85
CA PRO A 289 10.63 10.61 -2.18
C PRO A 289 11.64 9.52 -1.82
N LYS A 290 11.17 8.30 -1.46
CA LYS A 290 12.07 7.18 -1.14
C LYS A 290 12.69 6.59 -2.39
N SER A 291 11.99 6.54 -3.52
CA SER A 291 12.57 6.11 -4.81
C SER A 291 13.66 7.06 -5.27
N ARG A 292 13.43 8.36 -5.15
CA ARG A 292 14.46 9.36 -5.48
C ARG A 292 15.70 9.21 -4.59
N PHE A 293 15.53 8.91 -3.30
CA PHE A 293 16.67 8.62 -2.42
C PHE A 293 17.37 7.29 -2.78
N LEU A 294 16.62 6.27 -3.20
CA LEU A 294 17.22 5.04 -3.73
C LEU A 294 18.10 5.31 -4.95
N ASP A 295 17.62 6.14 -5.89
CA ASP A 295 18.36 6.48 -7.11
C ASP A 295 19.69 7.16 -6.74
N GLU A 296 19.67 8.12 -5.83
CA GLU A 296 20.89 8.79 -5.33
C GLU A 296 21.88 7.82 -4.65
N LEU A 297 21.38 6.85 -3.88
CA LEU A 297 22.25 5.84 -3.26
C LEU A 297 22.82 4.86 -4.28
N ASP A 298 22.04 4.50 -5.30
CA ASP A 298 22.50 3.64 -6.39
C ASP A 298 23.65 4.30 -7.18
N GLU A 299 23.72 5.64 -7.27
CA GLU A 299 24.86 6.38 -7.88
C GLU A 299 26.20 6.10 -7.15
N GLU A 300 26.18 5.68 -5.89
CA GLU A 300 27.39 5.31 -5.15
C GLU A 300 28.02 4.01 -5.64
N LEU A 301 27.25 3.17 -6.36
CA LEU A 301 27.67 1.86 -6.82
C LEU A 301 28.67 1.96 -7.99
N PRO A 302 29.71 1.11 -8.02
CA PRO A 302 30.76 1.16 -9.04
C PRO A 302 30.26 0.92 -10.48
N ASP A 303 29.08 0.31 -10.63
CA ASP A 303 28.51 -0.11 -11.92
C ASP A 303 27.43 0.85 -12.45
N HIS A 304 27.17 2.01 -11.84
CA HIS A 304 26.13 2.95 -12.31
C HIS A 304 26.48 3.64 -13.66
N VAL A 305 27.53 3.21 -14.35
CA VAL A 305 27.88 3.70 -15.69
C VAL A 305 26.94 3.07 -16.72
N GLY A 306 25.68 3.53 -16.79
CA GLY A 306 24.74 3.01 -17.79
C GLY A 306 23.24 3.33 -17.67
N GLY A 307 22.78 4.15 -16.72
CA GLY A 307 21.40 4.70 -16.72
C GLY A 307 20.23 3.70 -16.71
N ALA A 308 20.47 2.40 -16.57
CA ALA A 308 19.44 1.39 -16.53
C ALA A 308 18.86 1.30 -15.11
N GLN A 309 17.74 1.99 -14.88
CA GLN A 309 16.93 1.85 -13.67
C GLN A 309 16.66 0.36 -13.38
N GLY A 310 17.00 -0.10 -12.17
CA GLY A 310 16.74 -1.47 -11.73
C GLY A 310 17.71 -2.54 -12.27
N GLY A 311 18.83 -2.15 -12.89
CA GLY A 311 19.88 -3.08 -13.28
C GLY A 311 20.55 -3.77 -12.08
N THR A 312 20.96 -5.03 -12.26
CA THR A 312 21.87 -5.70 -11.32
C THR A 312 23.28 -5.14 -11.49
N PRO A 313 23.93 -4.69 -10.41
CA PRO A 313 25.36 -4.45 -10.44
C PRO A 313 26.06 -5.76 -10.80
N SER A 314 26.83 -5.77 -11.89
CA SER A 314 27.50 -6.97 -12.38
C SER A 314 28.85 -7.22 -11.68
N ARG A 315 29.43 -6.18 -11.07
CA ARG A 315 30.74 -6.20 -10.39
C ARG A 315 30.65 -5.78 -8.92
N SER A 316 29.44 -5.56 -8.39
CA SER A 316 29.21 -5.11 -7.02
C SER A 316 28.32 -6.06 -6.23
N ASN A 317 28.56 -6.14 -4.93
CA ASN A 317 27.75 -6.94 -4.00
C ASN A 317 26.38 -6.30 -3.71
N GLY A 318 26.00 -5.21 -4.39
CA GLY A 318 24.73 -4.52 -4.25
C GLY A 318 24.55 -3.67 -2.99
N TYR A 319 25.62 -3.46 -2.22
CA TYR A 319 25.60 -2.61 -1.03
C TYR A 319 26.07 -1.18 -1.36
N TRP A 320 25.29 -0.19 -0.95
CA TRP A 320 25.69 1.21 -1.00
C TRP A 320 26.88 1.49 -0.09
N LYS A 321 27.60 2.59 -0.32
CA LYS A 321 28.76 2.97 0.51
C LYS A 321 28.29 3.55 1.84
N SER A 322 27.32 4.45 1.81
CA SER A 322 26.83 5.22 2.97
C SER A 322 25.81 4.46 3.84
N VAL A 323 24.93 3.66 3.23
CA VAL A 323 23.81 2.99 3.90
C VAL A 323 23.94 1.46 3.81
N LYS A 324 23.89 0.77 4.95
CA LYS A 324 24.10 -0.70 5.05
C LYS A 324 22.87 -1.49 5.48
N THR A 325 21.90 -0.84 6.14
CA THR A 325 20.69 -1.48 6.65
C THR A 325 19.44 -0.69 6.29
N LEU A 326 18.27 -1.32 6.41
CA LEU A 326 16.99 -0.62 6.26
C LEU A 326 16.79 0.46 7.33
N ASP A 327 17.24 0.22 8.56
CA ASP A 327 17.13 1.20 9.64
C ASP A 327 17.96 2.45 9.29
N GLN A 328 19.20 2.28 8.84
CA GLN A 328 20.04 3.38 8.37
C GLN A 328 19.43 4.12 7.17
N PHE A 329 18.77 3.40 6.25
CA PHE A 329 18.04 4.03 5.15
C PHE A 329 16.97 4.98 5.68
N TRP A 330 16.15 4.55 6.64
CA TRP A 330 15.09 5.38 7.21
C TRP A 330 15.61 6.51 8.09
N ASP A 331 16.71 6.30 8.81
CA ASP A 331 17.41 7.37 9.54
C ASP A 331 17.92 8.44 8.59
N MET A 332 18.55 8.05 7.48
CA MET A 332 19.03 8.99 6.45
C MET A 332 17.88 9.64 5.67
N MET A 333 16.76 8.93 5.50
CA MET A 333 15.56 9.47 4.85
C MET A 333 15.03 10.72 5.60
N ALA A 334 15.21 10.80 6.92
CA ALA A 334 14.81 11.94 7.75
C ALA A 334 15.52 13.25 7.40
N TYR A 335 16.72 13.19 6.81
CA TYR A 335 17.51 14.36 6.43
C TYR A 335 17.29 14.80 4.99
N ARG A 336 16.50 14.05 4.22
CA ARG A 336 16.17 14.40 2.83
C ARG A 336 15.26 15.62 2.80
N GLN A 337 15.38 16.41 1.74
CA GLN A 337 14.65 17.67 1.60
C GLN A 337 13.15 17.55 1.89
N GLU A 338 12.50 16.45 1.48
CA GLU A 338 11.07 16.22 1.67
C GLU A 338 10.68 15.95 3.12
N CYS A 339 11.62 15.51 3.96
CA CYS A 339 11.40 15.11 5.35
C CYS A 339 12.06 16.05 6.37
N CYS A 340 12.69 17.14 5.93
CA CYS A 340 13.38 18.09 6.80
C CYS A 340 12.82 19.52 6.69
N SER A 341 13.33 20.42 7.54
CA SER A 341 12.94 21.84 7.56
C SER A 341 11.43 22.08 7.75
N GLY A 342 10.83 21.34 8.69
CA GLY A 342 9.40 21.45 9.03
C GLY A 342 8.47 20.62 8.14
N ARG A 343 8.97 20.03 7.05
CA ARG A 343 8.23 19.10 6.20
C ARG A 343 8.31 17.68 6.75
N CYS A 344 7.30 16.86 6.48
CA CYS A 344 7.35 15.43 6.77
C CYS A 344 6.60 14.61 5.71
N VAL A 345 7.00 13.35 5.55
CA VAL A 345 6.35 12.41 4.64
C VAL A 345 5.99 11.14 5.40
N GLY A 346 4.73 10.73 5.32
CA GLY A 346 4.29 9.45 5.88
C GLY A 346 4.26 8.37 4.81
N PHE A 347 5.04 7.30 4.99
CA PHE A 347 4.99 6.11 4.14
C PHE A 347 4.04 5.10 4.77
N ILE A 348 3.00 4.72 4.03
CA ILE A 348 1.89 3.92 4.55
C ILE A 348 1.75 2.63 3.73
N TRP A 349 1.57 1.51 4.44
CA TRP A 349 1.24 0.23 3.83
C TRP A 349 0.06 -0.42 4.53
N VAL A 350 -0.84 -1.05 3.77
CA VAL A 350 -1.82 -2.00 4.29
C VAL A 350 -1.55 -3.35 3.64
N VAL A 351 -1.16 -4.33 4.44
CA VAL A 351 -0.84 -5.68 3.97
C VAL A 351 -2.04 -6.58 4.21
N VAL A 352 -2.61 -7.11 3.12
CA VAL A 352 -3.67 -8.11 3.13
C VAL A 352 -3.03 -9.48 2.87
N THR A 353 -3.14 -10.37 3.86
CA THR A 353 -2.56 -11.72 3.82
C THR A 353 -3.69 -12.74 3.72
N PRO A 354 -3.86 -13.41 2.55
CA PRO A 354 -4.83 -14.49 2.43
C PRO A 354 -4.44 -15.69 3.30
N PRO A 355 -5.37 -16.61 3.58
CA PRO A 355 -5.04 -17.89 4.20
C PRO A 355 -3.96 -18.61 3.39
N HIS A 356 -3.09 -19.36 4.09
CA HIS A 356 -2.05 -20.15 3.45
C HIS A 356 -2.72 -21.13 2.50
N ALA A 357 -2.50 -20.96 1.19
CA ALA A 357 -2.94 -21.97 0.24
C ALA A 357 -2.16 -23.26 0.54
N SER A 358 -2.85 -24.31 0.93
CA SER A 358 -2.32 -25.68 0.97
C SER A 358 -1.99 -26.09 -0.47
N ILE A 359 -0.82 -25.72 -0.98
CA ILE A 359 -0.36 -26.12 -2.31
C ILE A 359 0.66 -27.22 -2.13
N LYS A 360 0.33 -28.42 -2.64
CA LYS A 360 1.32 -29.44 -3.01
C LYS A 360 2.26 -28.79 -4.01
N GLU A 361 3.50 -28.59 -3.61
CA GLU A 361 4.57 -28.20 -4.54
C GLU A 361 4.70 -29.31 -5.58
N GLU A 362 4.16 -29.09 -6.78
CA GLU A 362 4.64 -29.79 -7.97
C GLU A 362 6.06 -29.27 -8.20
N ALA A 363 7.03 -30.09 -7.81
CA ALA A 363 8.41 -29.95 -8.22
C ALA A 363 8.45 -30.08 -9.75
N GLU A 364 8.63 -28.97 -10.45
CA GLU A 364 9.06 -28.99 -11.84
C GLU A 364 10.52 -29.45 -11.86
N ASP A 365 10.70 -30.71 -12.22
CA ASP A 365 11.97 -31.39 -12.43
C ASP A 365 12.68 -30.75 -13.63
N GLU A 366 13.78 -30.02 -13.39
CA GLU A 366 14.76 -29.70 -14.44
C GLU A 366 15.54 -30.98 -14.77
N SER A 367 14.91 -31.88 -15.53
CA SER A 367 15.62 -32.99 -16.14
C SER A 367 16.39 -32.48 -17.36
N GLN A 368 17.70 -32.47 -17.20
CA GLN A 368 18.76 -32.39 -18.20
C GLN A 368 18.40 -33.07 -19.53
N SER A 369 18.67 -32.39 -20.65
CA SER A 369 18.97 -33.06 -21.91
C SER A 369 20.26 -32.47 -22.50
N GLN A 370 21.39 -32.97 -22.01
CA GLN A 370 22.56 -33.15 -22.85
C GLN A 370 22.31 -34.40 -23.70
N SER A 371 22.24 -34.20 -25.01
CA SER A 371 22.60 -35.19 -26.03
C SER A 371 22.73 -34.48 -27.37
#